data_AF-A0A1V5ANZ9-F1
#
_entry.id   AF-A0A1V5ANZ9-F1
#
_cell.length_a   1.000
_cell.length_b   1.000
_cell.length_c   1.000
_cell.angle_alpha   90.00
_cell.angle_beta   90.00
_cell.angle_gamma   90.00
#
_symmetry.space_group_name_H-M   'P 1'
#
loop_
_entity.id
_entity.type
_entity.pdbx_description
1 polymer ?
#
loop_
_entity_poly.entity_id
_entity_poly.type
_entity_poly.pdbx_seq_one_letter_code
_entity_poly.pdbx_strand_id
1 'polypeptide(L)'
;MVRKRELSRGCVLCHRGGKMVLFVTGLCPRTCWYCPLSKERKGRDVIYANERLIVTPEDAEEVARLMSALGTGITGGEPLHVPDRVADFCRHLKRVFGEGHHIHLYTGLAPGEETLRDLRGLVDEIRMHPPHEMWSRIEESPYRDSAILAGEMGFSVGIEVPSLPGIGDLSPILTSLDFLNINELEWGETNAAAMRQRNMVLEDGVHNAVRGGRAWAADLVNHPKVHWCSSRFKDSVQLRKRLLRVARNTARPFDQVTRDGTILYGVLKSGEPLPPIFHQLDPGMYEIREGDVETAWWVITEFSDRLPGEKMIIERYPDRGLVVEVTPVA
;
A
#
# COMPACT_ATOMS: atom_id res chain seq x y z
N MET A 1 33.47 6.17 10.20
CA MET A 1 32.07 6.67 10.25
C MET A 1 31.17 5.60 9.67
N VAL A 2 30.34 4.94 10.49
CA VAL A 2 29.29 4.06 9.99
C VAL A 2 28.25 4.97 9.33
N ARG A 3 28.17 4.99 7.99
CA ARG A 3 27.12 5.72 7.28
C ARG A 3 25.77 5.20 7.79
N LYS A 4 24.92 6.11 8.30
CA LYS A 4 23.55 5.79 8.72
C LYS A 4 22.83 5.19 7.51
N ARG A 5 22.11 4.07 7.67
CA ARG A 5 21.29 3.52 6.56
C ARG A 5 20.34 4.61 6.09
N GLU A 6 20.39 4.94 4.80
CA GLU A 6 19.54 5.95 4.19
C GLU A 6 18.37 5.26 3.50
N LEU A 7 17.15 5.50 4.00
CA LEU A 7 15.94 5.07 3.32
C LEU A 7 15.66 5.98 2.14
N SER A 8 15.23 5.43 1.01
CA SER A 8 14.74 6.25 -0.09
C SER A 8 13.56 7.12 0.37
N ARG A 9 13.36 8.27 -0.28
CA ARG A 9 12.24 9.18 0.03
C ARG A 9 10.91 8.43 -0.08
N GLY A 10 10.77 7.54 -1.06
CA GLY A 10 9.63 6.64 -1.17
C GLY A 10 9.40 5.77 0.07
N CYS A 11 10.46 5.15 0.61
CA CYS A 11 10.37 4.32 1.82
C CYS A 11 10.03 5.16 3.07
N VAL A 12 10.62 6.34 3.22
CA VAL A 12 10.30 7.25 4.34
C VAL A 12 8.82 7.63 4.35
N LEU A 13 8.25 7.96 3.19
CA LEU A 13 6.82 8.29 3.08
C LEU A 13 5.92 7.06 3.29
N CYS A 14 6.36 5.89 2.82
CA CYS A 14 5.67 4.62 3.06
C CYS A 14 5.56 4.32 4.57
N HIS A 15 6.65 4.48 5.33
CA HIS A 15 6.67 4.33 6.79
C HIS A 15 5.72 5.28 7.53
N ARG A 16 5.38 6.42 6.93
CA ARG A 16 4.42 7.39 7.49
C ARG A 16 2.97 7.09 7.08
N GLY A 17 2.72 6.02 6.33
CA GLY A 17 1.43 5.72 5.70
C GLY A 17 1.02 6.77 4.68
N GLY A 18 1.95 7.62 4.22
CA GLY A 18 1.65 8.80 3.40
C GLY A 18 1.63 8.55 1.91
N LYS A 19 1.88 7.31 1.46
CA LYS A 19 1.87 6.95 0.04
C LYS A 19 0.53 6.31 -0.33
N MET A 20 -0.20 6.91 -1.27
CA MET A 20 -1.25 6.19 -1.99
C MET A 20 -0.60 5.12 -2.86
N VAL A 21 -1.16 3.92 -2.91
CA VAL A 21 -0.74 2.89 -3.86
C VAL A 21 -1.66 2.97 -5.06
N LEU A 22 -1.13 3.29 -6.23
CA LEU A 22 -1.86 3.34 -7.49
C LEU A 22 -1.49 2.12 -8.31
N PHE A 23 -2.39 1.14 -8.35
CA PHE A 23 -2.29 -0.04 -9.20
C PHE A 23 -2.88 0.31 -10.57
N VAL A 24 -2.06 0.47 -11.61
CA VAL A 24 -2.50 1.03 -12.91
C VAL A 24 -2.96 0.01 -13.93
N THR A 25 -2.58 -1.25 -13.77
CA THR A 25 -3.03 -2.38 -14.59
C THR A 25 -2.58 -3.67 -13.93
N GLY A 26 -3.26 -4.78 -14.18
CA GLY A 26 -2.81 -6.12 -13.81
C GLY A 26 -2.20 -6.93 -14.95
N LEU A 27 -2.12 -6.34 -16.15
CA LEU A 27 -1.42 -6.94 -17.28
C LEU A 27 0.08 -6.96 -17.00
N CYS A 28 0.73 -8.08 -17.26
CA CYS A 28 2.16 -8.26 -17.09
C CYS A 28 2.66 -9.32 -18.07
N PRO A 29 3.77 -9.07 -18.80
CA PRO A 29 4.36 -10.09 -19.66
C PRO A 29 5.08 -11.20 -18.87
N ARG A 30 5.29 -11.01 -17.57
CA ARG A 30 6.02 -11.95 -16.71
C ARG A 30 5.09 -12.89 -15.96
N THR A 31 5.58 -14.11 -15.70
CA THR A 31 4.85 -15.18 -15.01
C THR A 31 5.57 -15.61 -13.73
N CYS A 32 6.06 -14.65 -12.95
CA CYS A 32 6.86 -14.92 -11.74
C CYS A 32 6.13 -15.88 -10.80
N TRP A 33 6.80 -16.96 -10.41
CA TRP A 33 6.24 -17.96 -9.51
C TRP A 33 5.95 -17.41 -8.10
N TYR A 34 6.58 -16.30 -7.72
CA TYR A 34 6.40 -15.59 -6.46
C TYR A 34 5.44 -14.38 -6.55
N CYS A 35 4.78 -14.13 -7.70
CA CYS A 35 3.99 -12.92 -7.91
C CYS A 35 2.89 -12.76 -6.83
N PRO A 36 2.87 -11.65 -6.06
CA PRO A 36 1.97 -11.50 -4.92
C PRO A 36 0.57 -10.97 -5.30
N LEU A 37 0.30 -10.71 -6.59
CA LEU A 37 -0.98 -10.15 -7.01
C LEU A 37 -2.15 -11.10 -6.71
N SER A 38 -3.25 -10.53 -6.22
CA SER A 38 -4.49 -11.27 -5.99
C SER A 38 -5.17 -11.70 -7.30
N LYS A 39 -6.15 -12.61 -7.23
CA LYS A 39 -6.91 -13.07 -8.40
C LYS A 39 -7.70 -11.93 -9.07
N GLU A 40 -8.15 -10.96 -8.29
CA GLU A 40 -8.92 -9.81 -8.77
C GLU A 40 -8.06 -8.83 -9.57
N ARG A 41 -6.74 -8.87 -9.37
CA ARG A 41 -5.77 -7.97 -10.02
C ARG A 41 -4.96 -8.68 -11.10
N LYS A 42 -4.48 -9.90 -10.86
CA LYS A 42 -3.53 -10.59 -11.75
C LYS A 42 -4.14 -10.87 -13.13
N GLY A 43 -3.50 -10.35 -14.18
CA GLY A 43 -3.92 -10.57 -15.57
C GLY A 43 -5.18 -9.81 -15.98
N ARG A 44 -5.63 -8.82 -15.20
CA ARG A 44 -6.83 -8.02 -15.48
C ARG A 44 -6.46 -6.57 -15.67
N ASP A 45 -6.98 -5.93 -16.71
CA ASP A 45 -6.76 -4.50 -16.92
C ASP A 45 -7.75 -3.68 -16.07
N VAL A 46 -7.38 -3.50 -14.80
CA VAL A 46 -8.17 -2.79 -13.79
C VAL A 46 -7.26 -1.85 -13.01
N ILE A 47 -7.81 -0.72 -12.56
CA ILE A 47 -7.08 0.31 -11.85
C ILE A 47 -7.60 0.38 -10.41
N TYR A 48 -6.69 0.41 -9.43
CA TYR A 48 -7.04 0.65 -8.04
C TYR A 48 -6.21 1.78 -7.46
N ALA A 49 -6.86 2.66 -6.71
CA ALA A 49 -6.20 3.55 -5.77
C ALA A 49 -6.42 3.01 -4.36
N ASN A 50 -5.33 2.57 -3.73
CA ASN A 50 -5.34 1.71 -2.55
C ASN A 50 -6.22 0.46 -2.80
N GLU A 51 -7.34 0.34 -2.10
CA GLU A 51 -8.31 -0.76 -2.23
C GLU A 51 -9.55 -0.37 -3.06
N ARG A 52 -9.71 0.91 -3.44
CA ARG A 52 -10.85 1.40 -4.24
C ARG A 52 -10.59 1.15 -5.72
N LEU A 53 -11.53 0.48 -6.40
CA LEU A 53 -11.55 0.37 -7.86
C LEU A 53 -11.87 1.75 -8.44
N ILE A 54 -11.08 2.16 -9.43
CA ILE A 54 -11.19 3.48 -10.05
C ILE A 54 -11.07 3.38 -11.56
N VAL A 55 -11.44 4.44 -12.27
CA VAL A 55 -11.36 4.51 -13.73
C VAL A 55 -10.54 5.72 -14.19
N THR A 56 -10.60 6.84 -13.46
CA THR A 56 -10.00 8.10 -13.91
C THR A 56 -8.91 8.64 -12.96
N PRO A 57 -8.07 9.58 -13.42
CA PRO A 57 -7.16 10.31 -12.55
C PRO A 57 -7.87 11.10 -11.43
N GLU A 58 -9.08 11.60 -11.67
CA GLU A 58 -9.91 12.29 -10.67
C GLU A 58 -10.30 11.36 -9.52
N ASP A 59 -10.66 10.11 -9.82
CA ASP A 59 -10.93 9.11 -8.78
C ASP A 59 -9.68 8.86 -7.90
N ALA A 60 -8.49 8.81 -8.51
CA ALA A 60 -7.24 8.68 -7.76
C ALA A 60 -6.93 9.93 -6.91
N GLU A 61 -7.30 11.12 -7.39
CA GLU A 61 -7.23 12.35 -6.61
C GLU A 61 -8.14 12.27 -5.37
N GLU A 62 -9.39 11.81 -5.50
CA GLU A 62 -10.30 11.65 -4.36
C GLU A 62 -9.66 10.77 -3.29
N VAL A 63 -9.14 9.61 -3.67
CA VAL A 63 -8.48 8.67 -2.74
C VAL A 63 -7.22 9.30 -2.13
N ALA A 64 -6.42 10.02 -2.91
CA ALA A 64 -5.25 10.72 -2.42
C ALA A 64 -5.62 11.80 -1.40
N ARG A 65 -6.69 12.58 -1.63
CA ARG A 65 -7.21 13.57 -0.68
C ARG A 65 -7.72 12.92 0.60
N LEU A 66 -8.49 11.83 0.48
CA LEU A 66 -9.06 11.08 1.61
C LEU A 66 -7.98 10.60 2.58
N MET A 67 -6.81 10.19 2.10
CA MET A 67 -5.70 9.77 2.96
C MET A 67 -4.65 10.88 3.21
N SER A 68 -4.92 12.11 2.76
CA SER A 68 -3.96 13.22 2.70
C SER A 68 -2.60 12.79 2.15
N ALA A 69 -2.56 12.11 1.01
CA ALA A 69 -1.36 11.53 0.46
C ALA A 69 -0.23 12.56 0.31
N LEU A 70 0.98 12.17 0.72
CA LEU A 70 2.22 12.92 0.55
C LEU A 70 3.01 12.46 -0.70
N GLY A 71 2.50 11.43 -1.37
CA GLY A 71 3.07 10.87 -2.58
C GLY A 71 2.28 9.66 -3.08
N THR A 72 2.62 9.17 -4.27
CA THR A 72 1.95 8.01 -4.90
C THR A 72 2.98 6.96 -5.34
N GLY A 73 2.77 5.70 -4.96
CA GLY A 73 3.54 4.57 -5.46
C GLY A 73 2.78 3.90 -6.58
N ILE A 74 3.32 3.95 -7.79
CA ILE A 74 2.69 3.38 -8.99
C ILE A 74 3.17 1.95 -9.17
N THR A 75 2.22 1.02 -9.17
CA THR A 75 2.46 -0.42 -9.27
C THR A 75 1.43 -1.06 -10.21
N GLY A 76 1.50 -2.37 -10.38
CA GLY A 76 0.64 -3.08 -11.31
C GLY A 76 1.02 -4.55 -11.43
N GLY A 77 0.64 -5.15 -12.55
CA GLY A 77 1.37 -6.25 -13.15
C GLY A 77 2.68 -5.72 -13.74
N GLU A 78 2.58 -4.91 -14.79
CA GLU A 78 3.69 -4.13 -15.36
C GLU A 78 3.18 -2.73 -15.74
N PRO A 79 3.46 -1.69 -14.94
CA PRO A 79 3.02 -0.33 -15.23
C PRO A 79 3.48 0.20 -16.59
N LEU A 80 4.70 -0.17 -17.03
CA LEU A 80 5.22 0.27 -18.33
C LEU A 80 4.58 -0.47 -19.53
N HIS A 81 3.65 -1.40 -19.29
CA HIS A 81 2.78 -1.93 -20.33
C HIS A 81 1.67 -0.94 -20.73
N VAL A 82 1.38 0.05 -19.88
CA VAL A 82 0.39 1.12 -20.10
C VAL A 82 1.03 2.50 -19.85
N PRO A 83 2.11 2.86 -20.57
CA PRO A 83 2.93 4.03 -20.25
C PRO A 83 2.15 5.35 -20.31
N ASP A 84 1.26 5.51 -21.30
CA ASP A 84 0.41 6.71 -21.43
C ASP A 84 -0.49 6.88 -20.20
N ARG A 85 -1.10 5.80 -19.72
CA ARG A 85 -1.90 5.80 -18.49
C ARG A 85 -1.06 6.18 -17.29
N VAL A 86 0.16 5.64 -17.16
CA VAL A 86 1.07 6.04 -16.08
C VAL A 86 1.34 7.55 -16.14
N ALA A 87 1.68 8.07 -17.32
CA ALA A 87 1.97 9.49 -17.52
C ALA A 87 0.76 10.38 -17.19
N ASP A 88 -0.45 10.00 -17.61
CA ASP A 88 -1.67 10.76 -17.36
C ASP A 88 -2.00 10.86 -15.88
N PHE A 89 -1.94 9.75 -15.14
CA PHE A 89 -2.13 9.76 -13.69
C PHE A 89 -1.04 10.56 -12.99
N CYS A 90 0.23 10.41 -13.37
CA CYS A 90 1.32 11.21 -12.79
C CYS A 90 1.10 12.71 -13.03
N ARG A 91 0.78 13.10 -14.25
CA ARG A 91 0.57 14.51 -14.63
C ARG A 91 -0.60 15.11 -13.87
N HIS A 92 -1.70 14.38 -13.73
CA HIS A 92 -2.84 14.80 -12.91
C HIS A 92 -2.43 15.01 -11.45
N LEU A 93 -1.77 14.03 -10.83
CA LEU A 93 -1.35 14.10 -9.44
C LEU A 93 -0.35 15.23 -9.19
N LYS A 94 0.63 15.43 -10.08
CA LYS A 94 1.58 16.55 -9.99
C LYS A 94 0.89 17.91 -10.15
N ARG A 95 -0.08 18.03 -11.06
CA ARG A 95 -0.88 19.25 -11.22
C ARG A 95 -1.69 19.59 -9.96
N VAL A 96 -2.28 18.58 -9.32
CA VAL A 96 -3.19 18.75 -8.18
C VAL A 96 -2.43 18.97 -6.87
N PHE A 97 -1.38 18.18 -6.63
CA PHE A 97 -0.66 18.17 -5.35
C PHE A 97 0.70 18.89 -5.41
N GLY A 98 1.08 19.38 -6.59
CA GLY A 98 2.33 20.07 -6.86
C GLY A 98 3.53 19.14 -7.08
N GLU A 99 4.62 19.73 -7.55
CA GLU A 99 5.89 19.02 -7.82
C GLU A 99 6.47 18.30 -6.59
N GLY A 100 6.14 18.79 -5.39
CA GLY A 100 6.54 18.18 -4.13
C GLY A 100 5.90 16.80 -3.85
N HIS A 101 4.80 16.46 -4.53
CA HIS A 101 4.14 15.16 -4.41
C HIS A 101 5.03 14.07 -4.99
N HIS A 102 5.62 13.26 -4.11
CA HIS A 102 6.62 12.29 -4.52
C HIS A 102 5.98 11.08 -5.21
N ILE A 103 6.34 10.80 -6.45
CA ILE A 103 5.86 9.65 -7.22
C ILE A 103 7.03 8.68 -7.43
N HIS A 104 6.81 7.41 -7.07
CA HIS A 104 7.75 6.34 -7.44
C HIS A 104 7.06 5.31 -8.31
N LEU A 105 7.79 4.77 -9.28
CA LEU A 105 7.31 3.77 -10.22
C LEU A 105 7.97 2.42 -9.96
N TYR A 106 7.16 1.40 -9.78
CA TYR A 106 7.58 0.00 -9.81
C TYR A 106 7.52 -0.52 -11.24
N THR A 107 8.60 -1.15 -11.72
CA THR A 107 8.59 -1.81 -13.03
C THR A 107 9.43 -3.08 -13.01
N GLY A 108 8.95 -4.10 -13.70
CA GLY A 108 9.67 -5.33 -13.97
C GLY A 108 10.49 -5.29 -15.27
N LEU A 109 10.61 -4.12 -15.90
CA LEU A 109 11.41 -3.86 -17.10
C LEU A 109 12.64 -2.99 -16.76
N ALA A 110 13.58 -2.91 -17.71
CA ALA A 110 14.68 -1.95 -17.71
C ALA A 110 14.34 -0.82 -18.71
N PRO A 111 13.76 0.32 -18.28
CA PRO A 111 13.35 1.39 -19.17
C PRO A 111 14.54 2.02 -19.90
N GLY A 112 14.41 2.23 -21.21
CA GLY A 112 15.38 2.95 -22.03
C GLY A 112 15.16 4.46 -22.03
N GLU A 113 15.98 5.17 -22.80
CA GLU A 113 16.01 6.65 -22.81
C GLU A 113 14.66 7.28 -23.16
N GLU A 114 13.95 6.75 -24.16
CA GLU A 114 12.65 7.26 -24.59
C GLU A 114 11.62 7.21 -23.44
N THR A 115 11.43 6.04 -22.84
CA THR A 115 10.53 5.87 -21.69
C THR A 115 10.94 6.75 -20.51
N LEU A 116 12.24 6.82 -20.20
CA LEU A 116 12.74 7.68 -19.12
C LEU A 116 12.50 9.17 -19.41
N ARG A 117 12.59 9.59 -20.68
CA ARG A 117 12.33 10.97 -21.08
C ARG A 117 10.87 11.35 -20.84
N ASP A 118 9.94 10.45 -21.18
CA ASP A 118 8.51 10.67 -20.99
C ASP A 118 8.09 10.71 -19.51
N LEU A 119 8.81 10.00 -18.65
CA LEU A 119 8.58 9.99 -17.20
C LEU A 119 9.25 11.16 -16.47
N ARG A 120 10.16 11.88 -17.11
CA ARG A 120 10.96 12.92 -16.48
C ARG A 120 10.07 14.06 -15.98
N GLY A 121 10.23 14.44 -14.71
CA GLY A 121 9.38 15.44 -14.04
C GLY A 121 8.02 14.90 -13.58
N LEU A 122 7.58 13.75 -14.10
CA LEU A 122 6.35 13.09 -13.67
C LEU A 122 6.62 12.09 -12.53
N VAL A 123 7.71 11.33 -12.66
CA VAL A 123 8.17 10.33 -11.68
C VAL A 123 9.47 10.81 -11.04
N ASP A 124 9.58 10.68 -9.72
CA ASP A 124 10.77 11.09 -8.96
C ASP A 124 11.73 9.92 -8.70
N GLU A 125 11.20 8.70 -8.55
CA GLU A 125 11.96 7.52 -8.13
C GLU A 125 11.55 6.27 -8.94
N ILE A 126 12.51 5.56 -9.51
CA ILE A 126 12.28 4.34 -10.30
C ILE A 126 12.80 3.13 -9.51
N ARG A 127 11.93 2.14 -9.32
CA ARG A 127 12.20 0.88 -8.62
C ARG A 127 12.10 -0.28 -9.61
N MET A 128 13.24 -0.69 -10.13
CA MET A 128 13.30 -1.81 -11.08
C MET A 128 13.32 -3.16 -10.36
N HIS A 129 12.66 -4.15 -10.96
CA HIS A 129 12.64 -5.54 -10.49
C HIS A 129 13.27 -6.44 -11.56
N PRO A 130 14.60 -6.67 -11.51
CA PRO A 130 15.24 -7.62 -12.41
C PRO A 130 14.75 -9.06 -12.16
N PRO A 131 14.50 -9.86 -13.22
CA PRO A 131 14.20 -11.29 -13.11
C PRO A 131 15.27 -12.03 -12.31
N HIS A 132 14.85 -13.07 -11.58
CA HIS A 132 15.72 -13.82 -10.68
C HIS A 132 16.89 -14.45 -11.45
N GLU A 133 16.63 -14.89 -12.67
CA GLU A 133 17.57 -15.54 -13.59
C GLU A 133 18.71 -14.61 -14.07
N MET A 134 18.56 -13.30 -13.88
CA MET A 134 19.56 -12.30 -14.28
C MET A 134 20.47 -11.84 -13.14
N TRP A 135 20.20 -12.22 -11.88
CA TRP A 135 20.93 -11.66 -10.72
C TRP A 135 22.42 -11.98 -10.76
N SER A 136 22.80 -13.21 -11.13
CA SER A 136 24.21 -13.64 -11.23
C SER A 136 25.03 -12.90 -12.30
N ARG A 137 24.36 -12.22 -13.23
CA ARG A 137 24.97 -11.40 -14.29
C ARG A 137 24.36 -10.00 -14.32
N ILE A 138 23.97 -9.48 -13.16
CA ILE A 138 23.23 -8.23 -13.07
C ILE A 138 24.03 -7.04 -13.65
N GLU A 139 25.37 -7.08 -13.57
CA GLU A 139 26.23 -6.04 -14.13
C GLU A 139 26.28 -6.04 -15.65
N GLU A 140 26.01 -7.17 -16.30
CA GLU A 140 25.95 -7.29 -17.77
C GLU A 140 24.51 -7.13 -18.28
N SER A 141 23.56 -6.87 -17.38
CA SER A 141 22.14 -6.83 -17.70
C SER A 141 21.69 -5.43 -18.12
N PRO A 142 20.60 -5.31 -18.91
CA PRO A 142 19.99 -4.02 -19.25
C PRO A 142 19.60 -3.17 -18.02
N TYR A 143 19.41 -3.78 -16.86
CA TYR A 143 19.06 -3.08 -15.62
C TYR A 143 20.19 -2.19 -15.11
N ARG A 144 21.46 -2.56 -15.34
CA ARG A 144 22.60 -1.71 -14.99
C ARG A 144 22.62 -0.46 -15.84
N ASP A 145 22.48 -0.62 -17.16
CA ASP A 145 22.52 0.50 -18.10
C ASP A 145 21.33 1.44 -17.90
N SER A 146 20.13 0.86 -17.69
CA SER A 146 18.93 1.63 -17.33
C SER A 146 19.10 2.37 -16.00
N ALA A 147 19.74 1.76 -14.98
CA ALA A 147 19.99 2.42 -13.71
C ALA A 147 20.88 3.66 -13.86
N ILE A 148 21.99 3.51 -14.59
CA ILE A 148 22.94 4.60 -14.85
C ILE A 148 22.23 5.73 -15.60
N LEU A 149 21.55 5.38 -16.69
CA LEU A 149 20.83 6.35 -17.52
C LEU A 149 19.75 7.11 -16.73
N ALA A 150 18.94 6.39 -15.93
CA ALA A 150 17.93 7.02 -15.09
C ALA A 150 18.58 7.97 -14.05
N GLY A 151 19.70 7.58 -13.46
CA GLY A 151 20.46 8.44 -12.54
C GLY A 151 20.96 9.73 -13.23
N GLU A 152 21.54 9.61 -14.42
CA GLU A 152 21.99 10.74 -15.25
C GLU A 152 20.85 11.68 -15.64
N MET A 153 19.64 11.14 -15.84
CA MET A 153 18.44 11.92 -16.15
C MET A 153 17.82 12.59 -14.92
N GLY A 154 18.29 12.27 -13.71
CA GLY A 154 17.90 12.91 -12.45
C GLY A 154 16.85 12.16 -11.64
N PHE A 155 16.58 10.89 -11.96
CA PHE A 155 15.72 10.05 -11.12
C PHE A 155 16.48 9.54 -9.90
N SER A 156 15.78 9.32 -8.79
CA SER A 156 16.25 8.45 -7.70
C SER A 156 16.09 7.00 -8.15
N VAL A 157 17.16 6.21 -8.15
CA VAL A 157 17.16 4.89 -8.79
C VAL A 157 17.42 3.80 -7.76
N GLY A 158 16.55 2.79 -7.75
CA GLY A 158 16.78 1.60 -6.95
C GLY A 158 16.29 0.33 -7.61
N ILE A 159 16.72 -0.77 -7.03
CA ILE A 159 16.16 -2.10 -7.29
C ILE A 159 15.25 -2.47 -6.13
N GLU A 160 14.09 -3.06 -6.42
CA GLU A 160 13.23 -3.68 -5.42
C GLU A 160 12.93 -5.12 -5.81
N VAL A 161 13.28 -6.06 -4.93
CA VAL A 161 13.12 -7.50 -5.17
C VAL A 161 12.64 -8.22 -3.91
N PRO A 162 11.94 -9.36 -4.03
CA PRO A 162 11.68 -10.23 -2.89
C PRO A 162 12.96 -10.91 -2.42
N SER A 163 13.00 -11.31 -1.16
CA SER A 163 14.06 -12.14 -0.60
C SER A 163 14.01 -13.53 -1.21
N LEU A 164 14.94 -13.84 -2.11
CA LEU A 164 15.07 -15.15 -2.77
C LEU A 164 16.49 -15.70 -2.62
N PRO A 165 16.69 -17.02 -2.77
CA PRO A 165 18.03 -17.60 -2.85
C PRO A 165 18.88 -16.93 -3.94
N GLY A 166 20.16 -16.67 -3.65
CA GLY A 166 21.07 -16.00 -4.59
C GLY A 166 20.96 -14.48 -4.62
N ILE A 167 20.18 -13.86 -3.72
CA ILE A 167 20.06 -12.38 -3.68
C ILE A 167 21.39 -11.65 -3.50
N GLY A 168 22.39 -12.29 -2.87
CA GLY A 168 23.75 -11.77 -2.73
C GLY A 168 24.40 -11.39 -4.07
N ASP A 169 23.99 -12.01 -5.18
CA ASP A 169 24.46 -11.70 -6.53
C ASP A 169 24.11 -10.27 -6.98
N LEU A 170 23.18 -9.59 -6.29
CA LEU A 170 22.87 -8.17 -6.52
C LEU A 170 23.86 -7.22 -5.85
N SER A 171 24.82 -7.70 -5.06
CA SER A 171 25.80 -6.83 -4.41
C SER A 171 26.58 -5.93 -5.38
N PRO A 172 27.04 -6.41 -6.56
CA PRO A 172 27.86 -5.58 -7.45
C PRO A 172 27.12 -4.37 -8.03
N ILE A 173 25.82 -4.50 -8.34
CA ILE A 173 25.05 -3.38 -8.93
C ILE A 173 24.80 -2.22 -7.94
N LEU A 174 25.04 -2.40 -6.63
CA LEU A 174 24.86 -1.34 -5.62
C LEU A 174 25.70 -0.08 -5.88
N THR A 175 26.78 -0.18 -6.66
CA THR A 175 27.57 0.98 -7.08
C THR A 175 26.80 1.89 -8.05
N SER A 176 25.86 1.33 -8.81
CA SER A 176 25.05 2.02 -9.83
C SER A 176 23.65 2.42 -9.34
N LEU A 177 23.34 2.18 -8.06
CA LEU A 177 22.01 2.43 -7.48
C LEU A 177 22.10 3.40 -6.30
N ASP A 178 21.03 4.14 -6.02
CA ASP A 178 20.88 4.89 -4.78
C ASP A 178 20.49 3.97 -3.62
N PHE A 179 19.64 2.97 -3.89
CA PHE A 179 19.18 2.01 -2.89
C PHE A 179 18.81 0.64 -3.48
N LEU A 180 18.80 -0.38 -2.62
CA LEU A 180 18.27 -1.71 -2.89
C LEU A 180 17.25 -2.06 -1.80
N ASN A 181 15.99 -2.20 -2.19
CA ASN A 181 14.92 -2.65 -1.31
C ASN A 181 14.75 -4.17 -1.43
N ILE A 182 14.86 -4.85 -0.31
CA ILE A 182 14.61 -6.28 -0.21
C ILE A 182 13.32 -6.45 0.58
N ASN A 183 12.28 -6.91 -0.11
CA ASN A 183 11.01 -7.25 0.51
C ASN A 183 11.07 -8.69 1.02
N GLU A 184 10.69 -8.92 2.26
CA GLU A 184 10.51 -10.28 2.75
C GLU A 184 9.47 -11.01 1.86
N LEU A 185 9.83 -12.20 1.42
CA LEU A 185 8.99 -13.01 0.54
C LEU A 185 7.74 -13.48 1.28
N GLU A 186 6.59 -13.28 0.66
CA GLU A 186 5.29 -13.52 1.25
C GLU A 186 4.48 -14.56 0.47
N TRP A 187 3.80 -15.42 1.22
CA TRP A 187 2.73 -16.26 0.71
C TRP A 187 1.54 -15.40 0.30
N GLY A 188 0.96 -15.74 -0.85
CA GLY A 188 -0.25 -15.16 -1.37
C GLY A 188 -1.09 -16.22 -2.08
N GLU A 189 -2.37 -15.93 -2.26
CA GLU A 189 -3.31 -16.88 -2.84
C GLU A 189 -2.84 -17.40 -4.22
N THR A 190 -2.31 -16.52 -5.07
CA THR A 190 -1.94 -16.87 -6.45
C THR A 190 -0.53 -17.44 -6.60
N ASN A 191 0.33 -17.32 -5.58
CA ASN A 191 1.69 -17.89 -5.61
C ASN A 191 1.81 -19.20 -4.82
N ALA A 192 0.88 -19.49 -3.90
CA ALA A 192 0.98 -20.60 -2.95
C ALA A 192 1.22 -21.97 -3.61
N ALA A 193 0.55 -22.28 -4.72
CA ALA A 193 0.76 -23.55 -5.42
C ALA A 193 2.21 -23.70 -5.94
N ALA A 194 2.76 -22.64 -6.54
CA ALA A 194 4.12 -22.65 -7.08
C ALA A 194 5.18 -22.64 -5.97
N MET A 195 4.88 -22.02 -4.82
CA MET A 195 5.74 -22.05 -3.64
C MET A 195 5.78 -23.45 -3.00
N ARG A 196 4.65 -24.16 -2.91
CA ARG A 196 4.58 -25.55 -2.41
C ARG A 196 5.40 -26.50 -3.28
N GLN A 197 5.33 -26.36 -4.60
CA GLN A 197 6.15 -27.15 -5.54
C GLN A 197 7.66 -26.95 -5.34
N ARG A 198 8.06 -25.84 -4.71
CA ARG A 198 9.45 -25.50 -4.37
C ARG A 198 9.82 -25.83 -2.93
N ASN A 199 8.99 -26.60 -2.22
CA ASN A 199 9.18 -27.00 -0.83
C ASN A 199 9.38 -25.82 0.14
N MET A 200 8.80 -24.66 -0.19
CA MET A 200 8.82 -23.51 0.72
C MET A 200 7.80 -23.74 1.84
N VAL A 201 8.10 -23.21 3.02
CA VAL A 201 7.23 -23.29 4.21
C VAL A 201 7.08 -21.91 4.84
N LEU A 202 6.02 -21.73 5.61
CA LEU A 202 5.82 -20.52 6.40
C LEU A 202 6.91 -20.38 7.49
N GLU A 203 7.35 -19.16 7.75
CA GLU A 203 8.24 -18.86 8.88
C GLU A 203 7.53 -19.18 10.21
N ASP A 204 6.30 -18.68 10.39
CA ASP A 204 5.45 -18.92 11.55
C ASP A 204 3.97 -19.13 11.18
N GLY A 205 3.09 -19.31 12.17
CA GLY A 205 1.65 -19.54 11.96
C GLY A 205 0.80 -18.27 11.91
N VAL A 206 1.41 -17.08 11.94
CA VAL A 206 0.71 -15.79 12.12
C VAL A 206 0.89 -14.89 10.90
N HIS A 207 2.08 -14.88 10.30
CA HIS A 207 2.45 -14.02 9.20
C HIS A 207 2.59 -14.81 7.89
N ASN A 208 2.47 -14.11 6.77
CA ASN A 208 2.65 -14.71 5.46
C ASN A 208 4.13 -14.85 5.05
N ALA A 209 5.08 -14.62 5.96
CA ALA A 209 6.51 -14.67 5.63
C ALA A 209 6.97 -16.11 5.28
N VAL A 210 7.85 -16.22 4.29
CA VAL A 210 8.46 -17.49 3.89
C VAL A 210 9.71 -17.76 4.72
N ARG A 211 9.82 -19.00 5.21
CA ARG A 211 10.93 -19.40 6.07
C ARG A 211 12.28 -19.20 5.42
N GLY A 212 13.20 -18.55 6.13
CA GLY A 212 14.57 -18.35 5.68
C GLY A 212 14.78 -17.16 4.75
N GLY A 213 13.73 -16.39 4.42
CA GLY A 213 13.83 -15.19 3.58
C GLY A 213 14.89 -14.20 4.07
N ARG A 214 14.92 -13.94 5.39
CA ARG A 214 15.92 -13.05 5.99
C ARG A 214 17.34 -13.60 5.95
N ALA A 215 17.51 -14.92 6.05
CA ALA A 215 18.81 -15.56 6.01
C ALA A 215 19.45 -15.43 4.60
N TRP A 216 18.65 -15.54 3.53
CA TRP A 216 19.15 -15.34 2.17
C TRP A 216 19.73 -13.94 1.93
N ALA A 217 19.18 -12.92 2.58
CA ALA A 217 19.63 -11.54 2.45
C ALA A 217 20.72 -11.12 3.47
N ALA A 218 21.20 -12.04 4.31
CA ALA A 218 22.08 -11.72 5.45
C ALA A 218 23.33 -10.91 5.07
N ASP A 219 23.92 -11.23 3.92
CA ASP A 219 25.15 -10.58 3.44
C ASP A 219 24.90 -9.16 2.92
N LEU A 220 23.66 -8.86 2.49
CA LEU A 220 23.29 -7.56 1.94
C LEU A 220 22.69 -6.62 2.96
N VAL A 221 21.94 -7.12 3.95
CA VAL A 221 21.14 -6.26 4.84
C VAL A 221 21.98 -5.22 5.58
N ASN A 222 23.27 -5.49 5.83
CA ASN A 222 24.17 -4.57 6.52
C ASN A 222 24.74 -3.46 5.63
N HIS A 223 24.59 -3.54 4.32
CA HIS A 223 25.04 -2.51 3.40
C HIS A 223 24.22 -1.21 3.59
N PRO A 224 24.85 -0.02 3.57
CA PRO A 224 24.16 1.25 3.89
C PRO A 224 23.05 1.64 2.91
N LYS A 225 23.14 1.18 1.66
CA LYS A 225 22.12 1.39 0.61
C LYS A 225 21.01 0.33 0.62
N VAL A 226 21.12 -0.71 1.45
CA VAL A 226 20.16 -1.81 1.47
C VAL A 226 19.12 -1.59 2.55
N HIS A 227 17.86 -1.68 2.17
CA HIS A 227 16.72 -1.65 3.07
C HIS A 227 15.98 -2.98 3.06
N TRP A 228 15.86 -3.59 4.24
CA TRP A 228 15.00 -4.75 4.47
C TRP A 228 13.61 -4.30 4.90
N CYS A 229 12.61 -4.63 4.08
CA CYS A 229 11.19 -4.38 4.37
C CYS A 229 10.54 -5.72 4.78
N SER A 230 10.26 -5.89 6.07
CA SER A 230 9.63 -7.12 6.57
C SER A 230 8.15 -7.19 6.26
N SER A 231 7.64 -8.41 6.15
CA SER A 231 6.21 -8.67 5.94
C SER A 231 5.37 -8.09 7.07
N ARG A 232 5.79 -8.34 8.32
CA ARG A 232 5.16 -7.76 9.52
C ARG A 232 5.03 -6.24 9.44
N PHE A 233 6.03 -5.56 8.88
CA PHE A 233 6.01 -4.10 8.75
C PHE A 233 4.93 -3.62 7.77
N LYS A 234 4.77 -4.30 6.63
CA LYS A 234 3.73 -3.98 5.64
C LYS A 234 2.33 -4.15 6.23
N ASP A 235 2.07 -5.30 6.87
CA ASP A 235 0.73 -5.65 7.35
C ASP A 235 0.31 -4.82 8.58
N SER A 236 1.22 -4.62 9.55
CA SER A 236 0.85 -4.01 10.83
C SER A 236 1.10 -2.50 10.91
N VAL A 237 2.07 -1.97 10.17
CA VAL A 237 2.46 -0.55 10.28
C VAL A 237 1.94 0.24 9.10
N GLN A 238 2.20 -0.18 7.87
CA GLN A 238 1.84 0.60 6.69
C GLN A 238 0.32 0.75 6.55
N LEU A 239 -0.43 -0.36 6.66
CA LEU A 239 -1.89 -0.34 6.61
C LEU A 239 -2.47 0.51 7.74
N ARG A 240 -2.10 0.21 9.00
CA ARG A 240 -2.54 0.97 10.18
C ARG A 240 -2.30 2.47 10.05
N LYS A 241 -1.11 2.88 9.61
CA LYS A 241 -0.79 4.31 9.42
C LYS A 241 -1.65 4.94 8.34
N ARG A 242 -1.99 4.21 7.27
CA ARG A 242 -2.91 4.68 6.24
C ARG A 242 -4.34 4.81 6.79
N LEU A 243 -4.85 3.81 7.50
CA LEU A 243 -6.18 3.86 8.12
C LEU A 243 -6.28 5.07 9.07
N LEU A 244 -5.29 5.29 9.92
CA LEU A 244 -5.23 6.47 10.79
C LEU A 244 -5.27 7.81 10.05
N ARG A 245 -4.74 7.89 8.82
CA ARG A 245 -4.82 9.12 8.02
C ARG A 245 -6.22 9.32 7.44
N VAL A 246 -6.82 8.25 6.92
CA VAL A 246 -8.18 8.28 6.38
C VAL A 246 -9.18 8.61 7.50
N ALA A 247 -9.08 7.92 8.64
CA ALA A 247 -9.93 8.13 9.81
C ALA A 247 -9.92 9.58 10.29
N ARG A 248 -8.77 10.27 10.27
CA ARG A 248 -8.71 11.70 10.65
C ARG A 248 -9.49 12.62 9.72
N ASN A 249 -9.70 12.21 8.48
CA ASN A 249 -10.39 13.00 7.47
C ASN A 249 -11.88 12.61 7.32
N THR A 250 -12.26 11.40 7.73
CA THR A 250 -13.60 10.84 7.48
C THR A 250 -14.39 10.50 8.73
N ALA A 251 -13.76 10.49 9.91
CA ALA A 251 -14.48 10.28 11.18
C ALA A 251 -15.50 11.40 11.41
N ARG A 252 -16.71 11.00 11.79
CA ARG A 252 -17.79 11.90 12.19
C ARG A 252 -17.56 12.40 13.63
N PRO A 253 -18.29 13.43 14.07
CA PRO A 253 -18.11 14.00 15.41
C PRO A 253 -18.24 12.98 16.57
N PHE A 254 -19.06 11.96 16.39
CA PHE A 254 -19.30 10.91 17.38
C PHE A 254 -18.50 9.62 17.18
N ASP A 255 -17.73 9.52 16.09
CA ASP A 255 -16.93 8.34 15.80
C ASP A 255 -15.70 8.30 16.71
N GLN A 256 -15.44 7.18 17.39
CA GLN A 256 -14.17 6.97 18.07
C GLN A 256 -13.15 6.34 17.11
N VAL A 257 -12.05 7.06 16.84
CA VAL A 257 -10.91 6.51 16.12
C VAL A 257 -10.07 5.65 17.06
N THR A 258 -9.92 4.36 16.76
CA THR A 258 -9.11 3.45 17.58
C THR A 258 -7.61 3.67 17.37
N ARG A 259 -6.79 2.98 18.17
CA ARG A 259 -5.33 3.00 17.99
C ARG A 259 -4.90 2.39 16.66
N ASP A 260 -5.69 1.50 16.08
CA ASP A 260 -5.38 0.81 14.82
C ASP A 260 -5.94 1.54 13.59
N GLY A 261 -6.60 2.68 13.81
CA GLY A 261 -7.12 3.54 12.75
C GLY A 261 -8.48 3.12 12.21
N THR A 262 -9.14 2.15 12.86
CA THR A 262 -10.56 1.82 12.67
C THR A 262 -11.46 2.84 13.36
N ILE A 263 -12.74 2.81 13.02
CA ILE A 263 -13.81 3.65 13.54
C ILE A 263 -14.76 2.78 14.37
N LEU A 264 -15.01 3.20 15.60
CA LEU A 264 -15.94 2.58 16.53
C LEU A 264 -17.14 3.51 16.78
N TYR A 265 -18.34 3.00 16.57
CA TYR A 265 -19.59 3.74 16.79
C TYR A 265 -20.74 2.80 17.17
N GLY A 266 -21.79 3.37 17.75
CA GLY A 266 -22.98 2.64 18.15
C GLY A 266 -24.07 2.71 17.09
N VAL A 267 -24.86 1.64 16.98
CA VAL A 267 -26.02 1.55 16.11
C VAL A 267 -27.24 1.08 16.88
N LEU A 268 -28.34 1.79 16.68
CA LEU A 268 -29.69 1.43 17.10
C LEU A 268 -30.51 1.06 15.87
N LYS A 269 -30.96 -0.20 15.78
CA LYS A 269 -31.76 -0.68 14.66
C LYS A 269 -33.19 -0.15 14.72
N SER A 270 -33.72 0.26 13.56
CA SER A 270 -35.12 0.71 13.44
C SER A 270 -35.49 1.79 14.47
N GLY A 271 -34.65 2.81 14.59
CA GLY A 271 -34.77 3.84 15.63
C GLY A 271 -35.88 4.85 15.40
N GLU A 272 -36.94 4.50 14.64
CA GLU A 272 -38.09 5.38 14.40
C GLU A 272 -39.32 4.90 15.20
N PRO A 273 -39.96 5.76 16.03
CA PRO A 273 -39.60 7.15 16.29
C PRO A 273 -38.31 7.29 17.10
N LEU A 274 -37.55 8.37 16.83
CA LEU A 274 -36.27 8.64 17.47
C LEU A 274 -36.43 8.70 19.00
N PRO A 275 -35.67 7.91 19.78
CA PRO A 275 -35.80 7.92 21.24
C PRO A 275 -35.52 9.32 21.83
N PRO A 276 -36.23 9.73 22.89
CA PRO A 276 -36.13 11.09 23.46
C PRO A 276 -34.71 11.53 23.85
N ILE A 277 -33.82 10.58 24.12
CA ILE A 277 -32.44 10.87 24.50
C ILE A 277 -31.63 11.52 23.38
N PHE A 278 -31.91 11.18 22.12
CA PHE A 278 -31.19 11.75 20.99
C PHE A 278 -31.49 13.23 20.79
N HIS A 279 -32.64 13.72 21.28
CA HIS A 279 -32.96 15.16 21.29
C HIS A 279 -32.13 15.96 22.29
N GLN A 280 -31.45 15.30 23.22
CA GLN A 280 -30.59 15.93 24.23
C GLN A 280 -29.12 15.92 23.82
N LEU A 281 -28.77 15.23 22.73
CA LEU A 281 -27.41 15.20 22.21
C LEU A 281 -27.10 16.47 21.43
N ASP A 282 -25.83 16.87 21.46
CA ASP A 282 -25.36 18.01 20.67
C ASP A 282 -25.58 17.78 19.16
N PRO A 283 -25.75 18.85 18.37
CA PRO A 283 -25.89 18.73 16.92
C PRO A 283 -24.76 17.92 16.28
N GLY A 284 -25.13 16.95 15.44
CA GLY A 284 -24.17 16.08 14.75
C GLY A 284 -23.66 14.90 15.57
N MET A 285 -24.20 14.63 16.76
CA MET A 285 -23.87 13.45 17.59
C MET A 285 -24.63 12.17 17.20
N TYR A 286 -25.48 12.23 16.18
CA TYR A 286 -26.06 11.05 15.55
C TYR A 286 -26.38 11.33 14.07
N GLU A 287 -26.51 10.25 13.30
CA GLU A 287 -27.01 10.26 11.92
C GLU A 287 -28.06 9.17 11.75
N ILE A 288 -29.09 9.43 10.95
CA ILE A 288 -30.05 8.40 10.54
C ILE A 288 -29.67 7.91 9.14
N ARG A 289 -29.48 6.59 8.99
CA ARG A 289 -29.17 5.95 7.72
C ARG A 289 -29.97 4.67 7.58
N GLU A 290 -30.73 4.57 6.48
CA GLU A 290 -31.51 3.37 6.16
C GLU A 290 -32.46 2.92 7.30
N GLY A 291 -32.95 3.87 8.10
CA GLY A 291 -33.81 3.62 9.27
C GLY A 291 -33.07 3.28 10.57
N ASP A 292 -31.75 3.15 10.53
CA ASP A 292 -30.90 2.95 11.69
C ASP A 292 -30.34 4.28 12.21
N VAL A 293 -30.19 4.39 13.53
CA VAL A 293 -29.56 5.55 14.16
C VAL A 293 -28.12 5.18 14.52
N GLU A 294 -27.17 5.87 13.90
CA GLU A 294 -25.74 5.74 14.20
C GLU A 294 -25.34 6.88 15.14
N THR A 295 -24.63 6.57 16.23
CA THR A 295 -24.21 7.55 17.25
C THR A 295 -22.92 7.09 17.93
N ALA A 296 -22.44 7.83 18.94
CA ALA A 296 -21.29 7.40 19.72
C ALA A 296 -21.58 6.06 20.42
N TRP A 297 -20.61 5.15 20.43
CA TRP A 297 -20.83 3.81 21.01
C TRP A 297 -21.22 3.86 22.48
N TRP A 298 -20.71 4.83 23.25
CA TRP A 298 -21.04 4.96 24.67
C TRP A 298 -22.51 5.36 24.89
N VAL A 299 -23.15 6.07 23.95
CA VAL A 299 -24.59 6.38 24.03
C VAL A 299 -25.40 5.09 23.99
N ILE A 300 -25.01 4.15 23.13
CA ILE A 300 -25.68 2.85 23.04
C ILE A 300 -25.45 2.01 24.30
N THR A 301 -24.25 2.03 24.88
CA THR A 301 -23.95 1.23 26.08
C THR A 301 -24.49 1.82 27.36
N GLU A 302 -24.40 3.14 27.57
CA GLU A 302 -24.82 3.79 28.82
C GLU A 302 -26.34 3.91 28.95
N PHE A 303 -27.03 4.01 27.82
CA PHE A 303 -28.48 4.19 27.80
C PHE A 303 -29.22 2.96 27.26
N SER A 304 -28.57 1.79 27.26
CA SER A 304 -29.11 0.59 26.62
C SER A 304 -30.49 0.21 27.16
N ASP A 305 -30.74 0.34 28.48
CA ASP A 305 -32.03 0.08 29.13
C ASP A 305 -33.16 1.02 28.68
N ARG A 306 -32.80 2.19 28.14
CA ARG A 306 -33.72 3.25 27.71
C ARG A 306 -33.91 3.28 26.19
N LEU A 307 -33.14 2.47 25.47
CA LEU A 307 -33.16 2.38 24.02
C LEU A 307 -33.92 1.12 23.58
N PRO A 308 -34.96 1.26 22.74
CA PRO A 308 -35.74 0.11 22.27
C PRO A 308 -34.99 -0.67 21.18
N GLY A 309 -35.37 -1.92 20.95
CA GLY A 309 -34.89 -2.68 19.80
C GLY A 309 -33.43 -3.15 19.90
N GLU A 310 -32.89 -3.55 18.75
CA GLU A 310 -31.55 -4.14 18.65
C GLU A 310 -30.47 -3.05 18.64
N LYS A 311 -29.45 -3.28 19.47
CA LYS A 311 -28.36 -2.34 19.73
C LYS A 311 -27.04 -3.05 19.50
N MET A 312 -26.10 -2.37 18.85
CA MET A 312 -24.78 -2.93 18.60
C MET A 312 -23.72 -1.84 18.55
N ILE A 313 -22.49 -2.24 18.85
CA ILE A 313 -21.29 -1.46 18.58
C ILE A 313 -20.67 -2.03 17.30
N ILE A 314 -20.31 -1.15 16.37
CA ILE A 314 -19.65 -1.51 15.12
C ILE A 314 -18.23 -0.95 15.13
N GLU A 315 -17.25 -1.83 14.96
CA GLU A 315 -15.89 -1.45 14.58
C GLU A 315 -15.67 -1.72 13.09
N ARG A 316 -15.18 -0.73 12.35
CA ARG A 316 -14.92 -0.85 10.91
C ARG A 316 -13.73 -0.04 10.44
N TYR A 317 -13.24 -0.35 9.25
CA TYR A 317 -12.28 0.52 8.57
C TYR A 317 -12.94 1.88 8.26
N PRO A 318 -12.17 2.98 8.32
CA PRO A 318 -12.67 4.33 8.05
C PRO A 318 -13.22 4.46 6.64
N ASP A 319 -13.93 5.56 6.39
CA ASP A 319 -14.59 5.84 5.10
C ASP A 319 -15.57 4.75 4.65
N ARG A 320 -16.37 4.25 5.61
CA ARG A 320 -17.29 3.13 5.38
C ARG A 320 -16.60 1.88 4.80
N GLY A 321 -15.36 1.62 5.21
CA GLY A 321 -14.64 0.40 4.86
C GLY A 321 -15.18 -0.85 5.54
N LEU A 322 -14.43 -1.95 5.42
CA LEU A 322 -14.74 -3.28 5.97
C LEU A 322 -15.17 -3.23 7.44
N VAL A 323 -16.26 -3.93 7.79
CA VAL A 323 -16.64 -4.17 9.18
C VAL A 323 -15.70 -5.21 9.79
N VAL A 324 -15.05 -4.83 10.88
CA VAL A 324 -14.08 -5.66 11.60
C VAL A 324 -14.79 -6.47 12.68
N GLU A 325 -15.66 -5.81 13.44
CA GLU A 325 -16.38 -6.44 14.56
C GLU A 325 -17.78 -5.81 14.71
N VAL A 326 -18.72 -6.65 15.12
CA VAL A 326 -20.05 -6.23 15.56
C VAL A 326 -20.30 -6.84 16.94
N THR A 327 -20.50 -5.99 17.93
CA THR A 327 -20.72 -6.40 19.32
C THR A 327 -22.15 -6.04 19.73
N PRO A 328 -23.06 -7.02 19.92
CA PRO A 328 -24.40 -6.75 20.42
C PRO A 328 -24.39 -6.15 21.82
N VAL A 329 -25.33 -5.24 22.10
CA VAL A 329 -25.51 -4.60 23.41
C VAL A 329 -26.89 -4.95 23.95
N ALA A 330 -26.94 -5.43 25.19
CA ALA A 330 -28.17 -5.83 25.88
C ALA A 330 -29.10 -4.64 26.17
#